data_AF-A0A7C3BH20-F1
#
_entry.id   AF-A0A7C3BH20-F1
#
_cell.length_a   1.000
_cell.length_b   1.000
_cell.length_c   1.000
_cell.angle_alpha   90.00
_cell.angle_beta   90.00
_cell.angle_gamma   90.00
#
_symmetry.space_group_name_H-M   'P 1'
#
loop_
_entity.id
_entity.type
_entity.pdbx_description
1 polymer ?
#
loop_
_entity_poly.entity_id
_entity_poly.type
_entity_poly.pdbx_seq_one_letter_code
_entity_poly.pdbx_strand_id
1 'polypeptide(L)'
;MKSWLEQLIKKEEGQALVLVFGLLTIGGLLIAPLLAHAATGLKAGQAQEEKAAEFYRADAGIEHGLWRLLHEAGFAESLTPENPTVQYSVNLSGKSILVTITRLAGIGGDTLSLNVDYTIPAGHQLELRVTVSEDDHCHFAYDTTAYSAWLQMPTADNTTLTYYLHNNPTPPTGDTDAQPNLPMDDAQPTAEDLYNYDQNFDSSPGRRVEESRGGPDGLELKEYVNWQTAPYTSDTHFQGAAVVNLYVAPDGFNYDNEGEFTIYLRDYDPASGTYTEIASATYEVEEDQWVIPWHSTAPEGKYEIQASTDGAQLNSTAALGFGYLRILSFTNEGG
;
A
#
# COMPACT_ATOMS: atom_id res chain seq x y z
N MET A 1 73.36 5.00 -35.79
CA MET A 1 72.16 5.73 -35.32
C MET A 1 72.36 7.24 -35.24
N LYS A 2 73.48 7.77 -34.72
CA LYS A 2 73.71 9.23 -34.62
C LYS A 2 73.73 9.98 -35.97
N SER A 3 74.37 9.43 -37.01
CA SER A 3 74.44 10.13 -38.31
C SER A 3 73.16 10.07 -39.15
N TRP A 4 72.19 9.21 -38.80
CA TRP A 4 70.90 9.16 -39.49
C TRP A 4 69.96 10.25 -38.96
N LEU A 5 70.02 10.52 -37.65
CA LEU A 5 69.38 11.68 -37.02
C LEU A 5 69.96 13.01 -37.53
N GLU A 6 71.28 13.08 -37.75
CA GLU A 6 71.93 14.30 -38.27
C GLU A 6 71.61 14.58 -39.75
N GLN A 7 71.23 13.56 -40.53
CA GLN A 7 70.81 13.75 -41.93
C GLN A 7 69.35 14.17 -42.06
N LEU A 8 68.48 13.79 -41.12
CA LEU A 8 67.10 14.29 -41.07
C LEU A 8 67.07 15.79 -40.76
N ILE A 9 67.92 16.26 -39.83
CA ILE A 9 67.95 17.67 -39.39
C ILE A 9 68.43 18.65 -40.50
N LYS A 10 69.16 18.18 -41.52
CA LYS A 10 69.83 19.06 -42.50
C LYS A 10 69.05 19.33 -43.80
N LYS A 11 67.83 18.79 -43.95
CA LYS A 11 66.98 18.96 -45.15
C LYS A 11 65.57 19.53 -44.86
N GLU A 12 65.33 20.05 -43.65
CA GLU A 12 63.98 20.44 -43.20
C GLU A 12 63.62 21.94 -43.33
N GLU A 13 64.35 22.75 -44.11
CA GLU A 13 64.10 24.22 -44.17
C GLU A 13 62.75 24.64 -44.80
N GLY A 14 61.87 23.70 -45.18
CA GLY A 14 60.51 24.01 -45.63
C GLY A 14 59.40 23.06 -45.13
N GLN A 15 59.73 21.89 -44.58
CA GLN A 15 58.74 20.89 -44.17
C GLN A 15 58.12 21.18 -42.81
N ALA A 16 58.88 21.80 -41.90
CA ALA A 16 58.39 22.19 -40.58
C ALA A 16 57.17 23.14 -40.67
N LEU A 17 57.18 24.09 -41.60
CA LEU A 17 56.07 25.03 -41.80
C LEU A 17 54.81 24.32 -42.29
N VAL A 18 54.94 23.37 -43.23
CA VAL A 18 53.82 22.58 -43.75
C VAL A 18 53.22 21.68 -42.67
N LEU A 19 54.07 21.05 -41.84
CA LEU A 19 53.61 20.27 -40.69
C LEU A 19 52.87 21.12 -39.65
N VAL A 20 53.37 22.32 -39.36
CA VAL A 20 52.70 23.26 -38.44
C VAL A 20 51.34 23.69 -39.00
N PHE A 21 51.24 24.03 -40.29
CA PHE A 21 49.95 24.36 -40.90
C PHE A 21 48.99 23.18 -40.94
N GLY A 22 49.49 21.97 -41.18
CA GLY A 22 48.69 20.74 -41.13
C GLY A 22 48.12 20.50 -39.73
N LEU A 23 48.97 20.60 -38.70
CA LEU A 23 48.56 20.50 -37.29
C LEU A 23 47.57 21.61 -36.89
N LEU A 24 47.79 22.84 -37.34
CA LEU A 24 46.88 23.96 -37.09
C LEU A 24 45.52 23.73 -37.74
N THR A 25 45.50 23.20 -38.97
CA THR A 25 44.27 22.88 -39.71
C THR A 25 43.50 21.76 -39.00
N ILE A 26 44.18 20.69 -38.59
CA ILE A 26 43.57 19.58 -37.84
C ILE A 26 43.06 20.07 -36.47
N GLY A 27 43.86 20.84 -35.75
CA GLY A 27 43.47 21.44 -34.47
C GLY A 27 42.23 22.33 -34.62
N GLY A 28 42.22 23.21 -35.62
CA GLY A 28 41.06 24.05 -35.94
C GLY A 28 39.80 23.25 -36.28
N LEU A 29 39.94 22.16 -37.04
CA LEU A 29 38.84 21.27 -37.39
C LEU A 29 38.28 20.51 -36.18
N LEU A 30 39.12 20.16 -35.20
CA LEU A 30 38.73 19.39 -34.02
C LEU A 30 38.18 20.25 -32.87
N ILE A 31 38.59 21.51 -32.76
CA ILE A 31 38.16 22.41 -31.66
C ILE A 31 36.63 22.62 -31.67
N ALA A 32 36.04 22.86 -32.84
CA ALA A 32 34.60 23.12 -32.95
C ALA A 32 33.71 21.94 -32.51
N PRO A 33 33.89 20.69 -32.99
CA PRO A 33 33.08 19.56 -32.54
C PRO A 33 33.31 19.21 -31.06
N LEU A 34 34.52 19.40 -30.52
CA LEU A 34 34.80 19.20 -29.10
C LEU A 34 34.07 20.22 -28.21
N LEU A 35 34.08 21.50 -28.59
CA LEU A 35 33.32 22.54 -27.89
C LEU A 35 31.81 22.30 -27.98
N ALA A 36 31.31 21.88 -29.14
CA ALA A 36 29.90 21.54 -29.31
C ALA A 36 29.48 20.33 -28.45
N HIS A 37 30.34 19.32 -28.36
CA HIS A 37 30.12 18.15 -27.50
C HIS A 37 30.12 18.56 -26.02
N ALA A 38 31.09 19.37 -25.58
CA ALA A 38 31.14 19.88 -24.21
C ALA A 38 29.91 20.74 -23.87
N ALA A 39 29.48 21.63 -24.78
CA ALA A 39 28.28 22.43 -24.59
C ALA A 39 27.00 21.58 -24.48
N THR A 40 26.92 20.51 -25.27
CA THR A 40 25.80 19.55 -25.18
C THR A 40 25.84 18.77 -23.87
N GLY A 41 27.02 18.35 -23.43
CA GLY A 41 27.22 17.70 -22.13
C GLY A 41 26.80 18.59 -20.95
N LEU A 42 27.14 19.88 -20.99
CA LEU A 42 26.71 20.85 -19.97
C LEU A 42 25.20 21.05 -19.97
N LYS A 43 24.56 21.17 -21.14
CA LYS A 43 23.10 21.28 -21.24
C LYS A 43 22.39 20.03 -20.74
N ALA A 44 22.89 18.85 -21.10
CA ALA A 44 22.37 17.58 -20.62
C ALA A 44 22.53 17.45 -19.10
N GLY A 45 23.68 17.87 -18.55
CA GLY A 45 23.92 17.91 -17.11
C GLY A 45 22.94 18.83 -16.38
N GLN A 46 22.77 20.07 -16.88
CA GLN A 46 21.80 21.02 -16.31
C GLN A 46 20.36 20.50 -16.35
N ALA A 47 19.95 19.85 -17.44
CA ALA A 47 18.62 19.25 -17.54
C ALA A 47 18.42 18.09 -16.55
N GLN A 48 19.47 17.28 -16.31
CA GLN A 48 19.42 16.21 -15.30
C GLN A 48 19.38 16.76 -13.88
N GLU A 49 20.17 17.80 -13.59
CA GLU A 49 20.14 18.49 -12.28
C GLU A 49 18.78 19.13 -12.01
N GLU A 50 18.15 19.74 -13.03
CA GLU A 50 16.82 20.34 -12.92
C GLU A 50 15.75 19.27 -12.64
N LYS A 51 15.78 18.14 -13.36
CA LYS A 51 14.86 17.02 -13.14
C LYS A 51 15.05 16.38 -11.77
N ALA A 52 16.29 16.18 -11.32
CA ALA A 52 16.57 15.68 -9.98
C ALA A 52 16.02 16.64 -8.91
N ALA A 53 16.22 17.96 -9.10
CA ALA A 53 15.68 18.97 -8.19
C ALA A 53 14.14 19.00 -8.17
N GLU A 54 13.46 18.70 -9.28
CA GLU A 54 12.00 18.55 -9.32
C GLU A 54 11.52 17.36 -8.48
N PHE A 55 12.17 16.20 -8.60
CA PHE A 55 11.84 15.05 -7.76
C PHE A 55 12.09 15.31 -6.27
N TYR A 56 13.23 15.90 -5.91
CA TYR A 56 13.49 16.28 -4.52
C TYR A 56 12.46 17.24 -3.95
N ARG A 57 11.93 18.15 -4.79
CA ARG A 57 10.86 19.07 -4.38
C ARG A 57 9.53 18.34 -4.21
N ALA A 58 9.17 17.46 -5.15
CA ALA A 58 7.95 16.66 -5.04
C ALA A 58 8.00 15.79 -3.77
N ASP A 59 9.13 15.14 -3.50
CA ASP A 59 9.34 14.30 -2.31
C ASP A 59 9.18 15.11 -1.03
N ALA A 60 9.83 16.27 -0.95
CA ALA A 60 9.64 17.19 0.18
C ALA A 60 8.18 17.70 0.31
N GLY A 61 7.43 17.75 -0.79
CA GLY A 61 5.99 18.03 -0.79
C GLY A 61 5.17 16.90 -0.16
N ILE A 62 5.51 15.64 -0.45
CA ILE A 62 4.92 14.46 0.19
C ILE A 62 5.19 14.49 1.69
N GLU A 63 6.45 14.67 2.08
CA GLU A 63 6.86 14.75 3.49
C GLU A 63 6.16 15.88 4.23
N HIS A 64 5.98 17.02 3.59
CA HIS A 64 5.20 18.12 4.17
C HIS A 64 3.72 17.77 4.32
N GLY A 65 3.13 17.09 3.33
CA GLY A 65 1.74 16.60 3.42
C GLY A 65 1.55 15.63 4.56
N LEU A 66 2.47 14.68 4.70
CA LEU A 66 2.52 13.74 5.79
C LEU A 66 2.66 14.44 7.14
N TRP A 67 3.58 15.41 7.23
CA TRP A 67 3.80 16.18 8.45
C TRP A 67 2.53 16.91 8.89
N ARG A 68 1.77 17.52 7.96
CA ARG A 68 0.50 18.19 8.29
C ARG A 68 -0.55 17.22 8.80
N LEU A 69 -0.71 16.07 8.14
CA LEU A 69 -1.60 15.00 8.59
C LEU A 69 -1.29 14.56 10.03
N LEU A 70 0.01 14.48 10.37
CA LEU A 70 0.48 14.03 11.66
C LEU A 70 0.44 15.11 12.76
N HIS A 71 0.81 16.35 12.45
CA HIS A 71 1.17 17.35 13.46
C HIS A 71 0.30 18.60 13.43
N GLU A 72 -0.46 18.85 12.36
CA GLU A 72 -1.33 20.01 12.30
C GLU A 72 -2.70 19.67 12.90
N ALA A 73 -2.96 20.22 14.08
CA ALA A 73 -4.21 20.02 14.80
C ALA A 73 -5.42 20.36 13.93
N GLY A 74 -6.38 19.44 13.84
CA GLY A 74 -7.61 19.59 13.05
C GLY A 74 -7.44 19.44 11.53
N PHE A 75 -6.21 19.23 11.01
CA PHE A 75 -6.00 19.09 9.57
C PHE A 75 -6.61 17.79 9.04
N ALA A 76 -6.29 16.65 9.66
CA ALA A 76 -6.90 15.37 9.30
C ALA A 76 -8.43 15.37 9.55
N GLU A 77 -8.92 16.08 10.58
CA GLU A 77 -10.36 16.25 10.86
C GLU A 77 -11.10 17.02 9.78
N SER A 78 -10.41 17.92 9.09
CA SER A 78 -11.01 18.65 7.97
C SER A 78 -11.29 17.77 6.75
N LEU A 79 -10.67 16.59 6.67
CA LEU A 79 -10.85 15.62 5.60
C LEU A 79 -11.98 14.66 5.97
N THR A 80 -13.22 15.06 5.69
CA THR A 80 -14.41 14.24 5.96
C THR A 80 -14.80 13.39 4.74
N PRO A 81 -15.63 12.35 4.88
CA PRO A 81 -16.13 11.61 3.71
C PRO A 81 -16.85 12.50 2.69
N GLU A 82 -17.50 13.58 3.14
CA GLU A 82 -18.19 14.56 2.30
C GLU A 82 -17.21 15.56 1.64
N ASN A 83 -16.05 15.78 2.26
CA ASN A 83 -14.99 16.66 1.77
C ASN A 83 -13.62 15.96 1.89
N PRO A 84 -13.36 14.93 1.07
CA PRO A 84 -12.22 14.05 1.27
C PRO A 84 -10.91 14.68 0.82
N THR A 85 -10.93 15.75 0.03
CA THR A 85 -9.72 16.29 -0.60
C THR A 85 -9.43 17.72 -0.16
N VAL A 86 -8.16 17.98 0.20
CA VAL A 86 -7.62 19.32 0.38
C VAL A 86 -6.43 19.53 -0.55
N GLN A 87 -6.33 20.75 -1.10
CA GLN A 87 -5.20 21.15 -1.94
C GLN A 87 -4.59 22.43 -1.39
N TYR A 88 -3.27 22.49 -1.34
CA TYR A 88 -2.55 23.69 -0.93
C TYR A 88 -1.17 23.74 -1.57
N SER A 89 -0.60 24.94 -1.62
CA SER A 89 0.75 25.14 -2.16
C SER A 89 1.75 25.38 -1.03
N VAL A 90 2.89 24.68 -1.09
CA VAL A 90 4.04 24.93 -0.22
C VAL A 90 5.17 25.53 -1.04
N ASN A 91 5.82 26.57 -0.52
CA ASN A 91 7.00 27.14 -1.15
C ASN A 91 8.26 26.51 -0.57
N LEU A 92 8.93 25.66 -1.36
CA LEU A 92 10.21 25.05 -1.00
C LEU A 92 11.29 25.54 -1.96
N SER A 93 12.33 26.16 -1.41
CA SER A 93 13.47 26.68 -2.18
C SER A 93 13.06 27.65 -3.31
N GLY A 94 12.06 28.50 -3.07
CA GLY A 94 11.60 29.52 -4.03
C GLY A 94 10.71 29.01 -5.17
N LYS A 95 10.33 27.73 -5.13
CA LYS A 95 9.37 27.12 -6.06
C LYS A 95 8.12 26.68 -5.29
N SER A 96 6.96 26.85 -5.93
CA SER A 96 5.67 26.42 -5.39
C SER A 96 5.41 24.97 -5.78
N ILE A 97 5.10 24.12 -4.81
CA ILE A 97 4.71 22.73 -5.00
C ILE A 97 3.24 22.63 -4.62
N LEU A 98 2.42 22.07 -5.52
CA LEU A 98 1.02 21.78 -5.21
C LEU A 98 0.96 20.44 -4.50
N VAL A 99 0.46 20.44 -3.27
CA VAL A 99 0.21 19.24 -2.49
C VAL A 99 -1.30 19.02 -2.43
N THR A 100 -1.72 17.85 -2.88
CA THR A 100 -3.10 17.36 -2.80
C THR A 100 -3.12 16.21 -1.81
N ILE A 101 -4.01 16.28 -0.82
CA ILE A 101 -4.23 15.19 0.12
C ILE A 101 -5.69 14.77 0.01
N THR A 102 -5.92 13.50 -0.28
CA THR A 102 -7.23 12.91 -0.42
C THR A 102 -7.40 11.81 0.62
N ARG A 103 -8.34 11.96 1.54
CA ARG A 103 -8.83 10.87 2.37
C ARG A 103 -9.54 9.87 1.46
N LEU A 104 -8.99 8.66 1.42
CA LEU A 104 -9.60 7.53 0.75
C LEU A 104 -10.70 6.97 1.64
N ALA A 105 -11.80 6.52 1.02
CA ALA A 105 -12.84 5.80 1.73
C ALA A 105 -12.26 4.45 2.23
N GLY A 106 -12.43 4.16 3.52
CA GLY A 106 -11.83 3.01 4.20
C GLY A 106 -10.67 3.42 5.12
N ILE A 107 -10.78 3.06 6.40
CA ILE A 107 -9.70 3.19 7.39
C ILE A 107 -8.70 2.04 7.15
N GLY A 108 -7.49 2.11 7.71
CA GLY A 108 -6.38 1.17 7.49
C GLY A 108 -6.69 -0.31 7.72
N GLY A 109 -7.23 -0.97 6.70
CA GLY A 109 -7.17 -2.41 6.57
C GLY A 109 -6.12 -2.82 5.55
N ASP A 110 -5.37 -3.86 5.87
CA ASP A 110 -4.46 -4.48 4.91
C ASP A 110 -5.27 -5.15 3.82
N THR A 111 -4.89 -4.90 2.57
CA THR A 111 -5.53 -5.52 1.42
C THR A 111 -4.72 -6.73 1.01
N LEU A 112 -5.27 -7.92 1.22
CA LEU A 112 -4.68 -9.16 0.72
C LEU A 112 -5.37 -9.53 -0.60
N SER A 113 -4.57 -9.89 -1.60
CA SER A 113 -5.06 -10.28 -2.92
C SER A 113 -4.84 -11.76 -3.16
N LEU A 114 -5.91 -12.49 -3.52
CA LEU A 114 -5.89 -13.91 -3.83
C LEU A 114 -6.37 -14.12 -5.28
N ASN A 115 -5.64 -14.88 -6.07
CA ASN A 115 -6.12 -15.26 -7.40
C ASN A 115 -7.13 -16.40 -7.27
N VAL A 116 -8.33 -16.19 -7.80
CA VAL A 116 -9.43 -17.14 -7.76
C VAL A 116 -9.85 -17.49 -9.18
N ASP A 117 -10.07 -18.78 -9.45
CA ASP A 117 -10.76 -19.30 -10.62
C ASP A 117 -11.56 -20.53 -10.17
N TYR A 118 -12.77 -20.29 -9.65
CA TYR A 118 -13.56 -21.31 -8.96
C TYR A 118 -15.06 -21.07 -9.09
N THR A 119 -15.83 -22.14 -9.28
CA THR A 119 -17.30 -22.09 -9.32
C THR A 119 -17.87 -22.62 -8.02
N ILE A 120 -18.55 -21.77 -7.26
CA ILE A 120 -19.36 -22.19 -6.11
C ILE A 120 -20.69 -22.76 -6.63
N PRO A 121 -21.01 -24.03 -6.38
CA PRO A 121 -22.27 -24.63 -6.81
C PRO A 121 -23.50 -23.98 -6.16
N ALA A 122 -24.65 -24.06 -6.83
CA ALA A 122 -25.92 -23.68 -6.23
C ALA A 122 -26.18 -24.46 -4.92
N GLY A 123 -26.58 -23.74 -3.87
CA GLY A 123 -26.83 -24.28 -2.53
C GLY A 123 -25.60 -24.32 -1.61
N HIS A 124 -24.41 -24.06 -2.14
CA HIS A 124 -23.20 -23.91 -1.34
C HIS A 124 -23.04 -22.47 -0.84
N GLN A 125 -22.14 -22.26 0.12
CA GLN A 125 -21.81 -20.97 0.72
C GLN A 125 -20.33 -20.64 0.49
N LEU A 126 -20.02 -19.37 0.26
CA LEU A 126 -18.65 -18.90 0.35
C LEU A 126 -18.32 -18.67 1.82
N GLU A 127 -17.14 -19.10 2.25
CA GLU A 127 -16.59 -18.81 3.56
C GLU A 127 -15.25 -18.08 3.44
N LEU A 128 -15.09 -17.04 4.27
CA LEU A 128 -13.81 -16.47 4.63
C LEU A 128 -13.47 -16.91 6.06
N ARG A 129 -12.36 -17.62 6.24
CA ARG A 129 -11.86 -18.00 7.57
C ARG A 129 -10.49 -17.36 7.80
N VAL A 130 -10.25 -16.92 9.03
CA VAL A 130 -8.96 -16.38 9.47
C VAL A 130 -8.46 -17.20 10.65
N THR A 131 -7.17 -17.53 10.62
CA THR A 131 -6.43 -18.18 11.70
C THR A 131 -5.15 -17.40 11.97
N VAL A 132 -4.59 -17.55 13.16
CA VAL A 132 -3.30 -16.95 13.55
C VAL A 132 -2.29 -18.09 13.71
N SER A 133 -1.11 -17.96 13.11
CA SER A 133 -0.15 -19.06 12.97
C SER A 133 1.11 -18.88 13.81
N GLU A 134 1.66 -17.67 13.92
CA GLU A 134 2.90 -17.38 14.64
C GLU A 134 2.86 -16.02 15.38
N ASP A 135 3.77 -15.90 16.36
CA ASP A 135 4.26 -14.68 17.04
C ASP A 135 3.38 -13.86 17.99
N ASP A 136 2.07 -14.12 18.08
CA ASP A 136 1.20 -13.85 19.25
C ASP A 136 -0.27 -14.04 18.80
N HIS A 137 -1.24 -13.54 19.56
CA HIS A 137 -2.65 -13.49 19.18
C HIS A 137 -2.94 -12.23 18.34
N CYS A 138 -3.98 -12.26 17.49
CA CYS A 138 -4.40 -11.08 16.73
C CYS A 138 -5.82 -10.66 17.11
N HIS A 139 -6.04 -9.35 17.20
CA HIS A 139 -7.36 -8.74 17.35
C HIS A 139 -7.86 -8.23 16.00
N PHE A 140 -9.11 -8.56 15.68
CA PHE A 140 -9.78 -8.17 14.44
C PHE A 140 -10.93 -7.22 14.74
N ALA A 141 -10.94 -6.06 14.10
CA ALA A 141 -12.06 -5.12 14.17
C ALA A 141 -12.91 -5.19 12.88
N TYR A 142 -14.23 -5.29 13.05
CA TYR A 142 -15.18 -5.38 11.93
C TYR A 142 -16.59 -4.92 12.37
N ASP A 143 -17.52 -4.87 11.41
CA ASP A 143 -18.93 -4.52 11.59
C ASP A 143 -19.22 -3.14 12.21
N THR A 144 -18.37 -2.15 11.93
CA THR A 144 -18.64 -0.74 12.26
C THR A 144 -18.33 0.17 11.07
N THR A 145 -18.85 1.39 11.10
CA THR A 145 -18.57 2.41 10.08
C THR A 145 -17.09 2.80 10.04
N ALA A 146 -16.38 2.75 11.17
CA ALA A 146 -14.94 2.98 11.26
C ALA A 146 -14.13 1.75 10.80
N TYR A 147 -14.53 0.56 11.24
CA TYR A 147 -13.87 -0.71 10.94
C TYR A 147 -14.74 -1.56 10.01
N SER A 148 -14.98 -1.07 8.81
CA SER A 148 -15.78 -1.77 7.81
C SER A 148 -14.92 -2.79 7.07
N ALA A 149 -14.71 -3.97 7.64
CA ALA A 149 -14.00 -5.06 6.98
C ALA A 149 -14.85 -5.67 5.84
N TRP A 150 -14.22 -6.05 4.73
CA TRP A 150 -14.92 -6.56 3.55
C TRP A 150 -14.08 -7.50 2.69
N LEU A 151 -14.76 -8.27 1.85
CA LEU A 151 -14.22 -9.14 0.82
C LEU A 151 -14.82 -8.76 -0.54
N GLN A 152 -13.97 -8.50 -1.53
CA GLN A 152 -14.35 -8.29 -2.92
C GLN A 152 -14.03 -9.53 -3.75
N MET A 153 -15.03 -10.02 -4.48
CA MET A 153 -14.94 -11.21 -5.32
C MET A 153 -15.28 -10.86 -6.77
N PRO A 154 -14.32 -10.91 -7.71
CA PRO A 154 -14.61 -10.74 -9.13
C PRO A 154 -15.25 -12.00 -9.71
N THR A 155 -16.31 -11.83 -10.48
CA THR A 155 -16.99 -12.90 -11.22
C THR A 155 -16.47 -12.99 -12.65
N ALA A 156 -16.67 -14.14 -13.29
CA ALA A 156 -16.32 -14.35 -14.70
C ALA A 156 -17.10 -13.41 -15.66
N ASP A 157 -18.22 -12.84 -15.21
CA ASP A 157 -19.02 -11.86 -15.96
C ASP A 157 -18.50 -10.41 -15.81
N ASN A 158 -17.29 -10.22 -15.25
CA ASN A 158 -16.67 -8.93 -14.95
C ASN A 158 -17.47 -8.05 -13.97
N THR A 159 -18.27 -8.66 -13.09
CA THR A 159 -18.87 -7.96 -11.94
C THR A 159 -18.04 -8.22 -10.70
N THR A 160 -18.02 -7.28 -9.75
CA THR A 160 -17.38 -7.48 -8.45
C THR A 160 -18.45 -7.49 -7.38
N LEU A 161 -18.57 -8.61 -6.66
CA LEU A 161 -19.39 -8.71 -5.47
C LEU A 161 -18.59 -8.21 -4.28
N THR A 162 -19.21 -7.42 -3.40
CA THR A 162 -18.60 -6.95 -2.15
C THR A 162 -19.38 -7.52 -0.98
N TYR A 163 -18.69 -8.20 -0.08
CA TYR A 163 -19.24 -8.78 1.14
C TYR A 163 -18.64 -8.09 2.35
N TYR A 164 -19.46 -7.44 3.17
CA TYR A 164 -19.05 -6.87 4.44
C TYR A 164 -19.07 -7.94 5.52
N LEU A 165 -18.07 -7.91 6.41
CA LEU A 165 -17.92 -8.88 7.49
C LEU A 165 -18.68 -8.36 8.71
N HIS A 166 -19.65 -9.15 9.18
CA HIS A 166 -20.53 -8.75 10.26
C HIS A 166 -20.29 -9.53 11.54
N ASN A 167 -20.68 -8.96 12.67
CA ASN A 167 -20.97 -9.71 13.89
C ASN A 167 -22.46 -10.12 13.88
N ASN A 168 -22.90 -10.88 14.88
CA ASN A 168 -24.29 -11.24 15.04
C ASN A 168 -24.77 -10.91 16.47
N PRO A 169 -25.75 -10.02 16.65
CA PRO A 169 -26.53 -9.34 15.60
C PRO A 169 -25.73 -8.29 14.82
N THR A 170 -26.18 -7.99 13.60
CA THR A 170 -25.75 -6.84 12.80
C THR A 170 -26.94 -5.88 12.57
N PRO A 171 -26.82 -4.56 12.84
CA PRO A 171 -25.66 -3.92 13.47
C PRO A 171 -25.48 -4.41 14.93
N PRO A 172 -24.23 -4.46 15.43
CA PRO A 172 -23.94 -4.80 16.82
C PRO A 172 -24.60 -3.82 17.79
N THR A 173 -25.13 -4.33 18.91
CA THR A 173 -25.79 -3.52 19.94
C THR A 173 -25.14 -3.63 21.32
N GLY A 174 -24.04 -4.37 21.43
CA GLY A 174 -23.35 -4.67 22.68
C GLY A 174 -22.34 -5.79 22.50
N ASP A 175 -21.65 -6.10 23.59
CA ASP A 175 -20.67 -7.19 23.62
C ASP A 175 -21.34 -8.56 23.39
N THR A 176 -20.62 -9.47 22.74
CA THR A 176 -21.06 -10.84 22.46
C THR A 176 -19.98 -11.84 22.87
N ASP A 177 -20.39 -13.06 23.18
CA ASP A 177 -19.45 -14.19 23.19
C ASP A 177 -18.97 -14.43 21.75
N ALA A 178 -17.82 -15.10 21.61
CA ALA A 178 -17.32 -15.56 20.33
C ALA A 178 -18.37 -16.45 19.64
N GLN A 179 -18.55 -16.25 18.33
CA GLN A 179 -19.55 -16.96 17.54
C GLN A 179 -18.92 -17.60 16.30
N PRO A 180 -19.31 -18.84 15.95
CA PRO A 180 -18.94 -19.45 14.68
C PRO A 180 -19.87 -18.96 13.55
N ASN A 181 -19.39 -19.03 12.32
CA ASN A 181 -20.16 -18.85 11.09
C ASN A 181 -20.93 -17.51 11.06
N LEU A 182 -20.19 -16.42 11.30
CA LEU A 182 -20.75 -15.08 11.26
C LEU A 182 -21.26 -14.75 9.84
N PRO A 183 -22.25 -13.84 9.69
CA PRO A 183 -22.75 -13.51 8.36
C PRO A 183 -21.76 -12.59 7.61
N MET A 184 -21.69 -12.76 6.29
CA MET A 184 -21.19 -11.72 5.39
C MET A 184 -22.14 -11.54 4.19
N ASP A 185 -22.46 -10.30 3.87
CA ASP A 185 -23.40 -9.94 2.80
C ASP A 185 -23.11 -8.54 2.23
N ASP A 186 -23.97 -8.02 1.35
CA ASP A 186 -23.75 -6.74 0.67
C ASP A 186 -24.18 -5.50 1.47
N ALA A 187 -24.66 -5.66 2.71
CA ALA A 187 -25.06 -4.56 3.56
C ALA A 187 -23.84 -3.91 4.24
N GLN A 188 -23.72 -2.59 4.14
CA GLN A 188 -22.66 -1.87 4.85
C GLN A 188 -22.92 -1.86 6.37
N PRO A 189 -21.87 -1.99 7.20
CA PRO A 189 -22.00 -1.80 8.63
C PRO A 189 -22.51 -0.40 8.99
N THR A 190 -23.43 -0.33 9.95
CA THR A 190 -24.01 0.94 10.42
C THR A 190 -23.72 1.26 11.88
N ALA A 191 -23.07 0.36 12.63
CA ALA A 191 -22.70 0.64 14.01
C ALA A 191 -21.55 1.66 14.08
N GLU A 192 -21.58 2.52 15.10
CA GLU A 192 -20.52 3.50 15.36
C GLU A 192 -19.50 2.96 16.37
N ASP A 193 -19.96 2.21 17.37
CA ASP A 193 -19.13 1.68 18.44
C ASP A 193 -18.61 0.27 18.11
N LEU A 194 -17.32 0.04 18.35
CA LEU A 194 -16.71 -1.29 18.33
C LEU A 194 -16.90 -1.95 19.70
N TYR A 195 -17.74 -3.00 19.76
CA TYR A 195 -17.94 -3.82 20.96
C TYR A 195 -16.92 -4.96 21.04
N ASN A 196 -16.88 -5.64 22.19
CA ASN A 196 -16.15 -6.89 22.35
C ASN A 196 -16.97 -8.05 21.75
N TYR A 197 -16.44 -8.73 20.75
CA TYR A 197 -17.09 -9.83 20.04
C TYR A 197 -16.67 -11.21 20.54
N ASP A 198 -15.92 -11.27 21.65
CA ASP A 198 -15.52 -12.47 22.34
C ASP A 198 -15.28 -12.27 23.85
N GLN A 199 -16.26 -11.68 24.53
CA GLN A 199 -16.20 -11.38 25.97
C GLN A 199 -15.95 -12.62 26.87
N ASN A 200 -16.13 -13.83 26.32
CA ASN A 200 -15.88 -15.09 26.99
C ASN A 200 -14.39 -15.51 26.97
N PHE A 201 -13.55 -14.82 26.21
CA PHE A 201 -12.10 -15.05 26.12
C PHE A 201 -11.29 -13.88 26.65
N ASP A 202 -11.72 -12.63 26.41
CA ASP A 202 -11.06 -11.43 26.93
C ASP A 202 -12.01 -10.26 27.23
N SER A 203 -11.46 -9.07 27.47
CA SER A 203 -12.21 -7.83 27.72
C SER A 203 -11.94 -6.71 26.69
N SER A 204 -11.27 -7.01 25.59
CA SER A 204 -10.87 -6.05 24.55
C SER A 204 -11.96 -5.87 23.49
N PRO A 205 -12.10 -4.70 22.86
CA PRO A 205 -12.97 -4.54 21.70
C PRO A 205 -12.50 -5.36 20.49
N GLY A 206 -13.45 -5.71 19.61
CA GLY A 206 -13.20 -6.53 18.42
C GLY A 206 -13.23 -8.03 18.74
N ARG A 207 -12.51 -8.82 17.94
CA ARG A 207 -12.44 -10.27 18.09
C ARG A 207 -11.00 -10.73 18.22
N ARG A 208 -10.63 -11.32 19.35
CA ARG A 208 -9.30 -11.94 19.51
C ARG A 208 -9.27 -13.36 18.97
N VAL A 209 -8.23 -13.65 18.19
CA VAL A 209 -7.96 -14.98 17.64
C VAL A 209 -6.60 -15.44 18.13
N GLU A 210 -6.58 -16.62 18.76
CA GLU A 210 -5.37 -17.18 19.33
C GLU A 210 -4.49 -17.88 18.29
N GLU A 211 -3.17 -17.86 18.52
CA GLU A 211 -2.21 -18.69 17.78
C GLU A 211 -2.69 -20.15 17.74
N SER A 212 -2.67 -20.71 16.55
CA SER A 212 -2.96 -22.10 16.28
C SER A 212 -1.90 -22.68 15.35
N ARG A 213 -1.40 -23.87 15.68
CA ARG A 213 -0.33 -24.53 14.91
C ARG A 213 -0.85 -25.39 13.76
N GLY A 214 -2.05 -25.10 13.28
CA GLY A 214 -2.81 -25.93 12.36
C GLY A 214 -3.28 -25.17 11.13
N GLY A 215 -3.72 -25.91 10.11
CA GLY A 215 -4.47 -25.34 9.00
C GLY A 215 -5.88 -24.93 9.42
N PRO A 216 -6.79 -24.66 8.47
CA PRO A 216 -8.08 -24.05 8.77
C PRO A 216 -9.09 -25.00 9.46
N ASP A 217 -8.70 -26.22 9.82
CA ASP A 217 -9.61 -27.28 10.28
C ASP A 217 -9.22 -27.83 11.66
N GLY A 218 -10.23 -28.32 12.40
CA GLY A 218 -10.02 -28.92 13.73
C GLY A 218 -9.74 -27.91 14.85
N LEU A 219 -9.95 -26.62 14.58
CA LEU A 219 -9.69 -25.52 15.49
C LEU A 219 -10.84 -25.30 16.49
N GLU A 220 -10.48 -24.85 17.69
CA GLU A 220 -11.42 -24.34 18.69
C GLU A 220 -11.90 -22.94 18.32
N LEU A 221 -13.04 -22.51 18.87
CA LEU A 221 -13.61 -21.21 18.51
C LEU A 221 -12.67 -20.05 18.81
N LYS A 222 -11.81 -20.12 19.84
CA LYS A 222 -10.80 -19.07 20.13
C LYS A 222 -9.67 -18.99 19.10
N GLU A 223 -9.45 -20.02 18.30
CA GLU A 223 -8.33 -20.15 17.36
C GLU A 223 -8.71 -19.71 15.93
N TYR A 224 -9.97 -19.34 15.69
CA TYR A 224 -10.40 -18.79 14.41
C TYR A 224 -11.54 -17.77 14.53
N VAL A 225 -11.73 -17.05 13.44
CA VAL A 225 -12.99 -16.37 13.13
C VAL A 225 -13.36 -16.68 11.68
N ASN A 226 -14.65 -16.85 11.39
CA ASN A 226 -15.11 -17.11 10.03
C ASN A 226 -16.43 -16.43 9.73
N TRP A 227 -16.59 -16.08 8.46
CA TRP A 227 -17.79 -15.49 7.90
C TRP A 227 -18.29 -16.30 6.71
N GLN A 228 -19.60 -16.45 6.60
CA GLN A 228 -20.27 -17.22 5.57
C GLN A 228 -21.35 -16.40 4.88
N THR A 229 -21.46 -16.53 3.56
CA THR A 229 -22.59 -15.96 2.81
C THR A 229 -23.85 -16.78 3.04
N ALA A 230 -25.01 -16.23 2.66
CA ALA A 230 -26.16 -17.07 2.36
C ALA A 230 -25.84 -18.08 1.23
N PRO A 231 -26.53 -19.24 1.16
CA PRO A 231 -26.35 -20.18 0.07
C PRO A 231 -26.65 -19.55 -1.29
N TYR A 232 -25.78 -19.77 -2.28
CA TYR A 232 -25.98 -19.24 -3.63
C TYR A 232 -27.19 -19.90 -4.29
N THR A 233 -28.01 -19.12 -4.99
CA THR A 233 -29.21 -19.65 -5.68
C THR A 233 -28.88 -20.31 -7.02
N SER A 234 -27.68 -20.09 -7.55
CA SER A 234 -27.18 -20.63 -8.82
C SER A 234 -25.66 -20.78 -8.75
N ASP A 235 -25.11 -21.62 -9.61
CA ASP A 235 -23.65 -21.74 -9.78
C ASP A 235 -23.03 -20.36 -10.04
N THR A 236 -22.03 -19.99 -9.26
CA THR A 236 -21.38 -18.67 -9.31
C THR A 236 -19.89 -18.85 -9.56
N HIS A 237 -19.43 -18.41 -10.74
CA HIS A 237 -18.02 -18.53 -11.15
C HIS A 237 -17.25 -17.25 -10.79
N PHE A 238 -16.33 -17.37 -9.85
CA PHE A 238 -15.36 -16.34 -9.51
C PHE A 238 -14.11 -16.48 -10.36
N GLN A 239 -13.64 -15.37 -10.92
CA GLN A 239 -12.43 -15.32 -11.74
C GLN A 239 -11.73 -13.97 -11.57
N GLY A 240 -10.47 -13.99 -11.11
CA GLY A 240 -9.64 -12.80 -10.94
C GLY A 240 -9.05 -12.67 -9.54
N ALA A 241 -8.60 -11.46 -9.21
CA ALA A 241 -8.05 -11.14 -7.89
C ALA A 241 -9.17 -10.82 -6.89
N ALA A 242 -9.42 -11.74 -5.96
CA ALA A 242 -10.21 -11.47 -4.76
C ALA A 242 -9.41 -10.59 -3.82
N VAL A 243 -10.04 -9.56 -3.24
CA VAL A 243 -9.38 -8.60 -2.35
C VAL A 243 -10.08 -8.61 -1.00
N VAL A 244 -9.35 -8.86 0.07
CA VAL A 244 -9.87 -8.82 1.44
C VAL A 244 -9.29 -7.60 2.15
N ASN A 245 -10.12 -6.83 2.84
CA ASN A 245 -9.74 -5.74 3.72
C ASN A 245 -10.07 -6.12 5.17
N LEU A 246 -9.05 -6.22 6.02
CA LEU A 246 -9.17 -6.53 7.45
C LEU A 246 -8.46 -5.49 8.30
N TYR A 247 -9.03 -5.19 9.47
CA TYR A 247 -8.42 -4.36 10.49
C TYR A 247 -7.85 -5.26 11.57
N VAL A 248 -6.52 -5.29 11.70
CA VAL A 248 -5.80 -6.25 12.55
C VAL A 248 -4.84 -5.51 13.46
N ALA A 249 -4.76 -5.94 14.72
CA ALA A 249 -3.76 -5.51 15.67
C ALA A 249 -3.16 -6.73 16.41
N PRO A 250 -1.84 -6.75 16.69
CA PRO A 250 -1.23 -7.80 17.50
C PRO A 250 -1.70 -7.73 18.97
N ASP A 251 -1.46 -8.81 19.73
CA ASP A 251 -1.94 -8.95 21.11
C ASP A 251 -1.48 -7.78 22.00
N GLY A 252 -2.35 -7.38 22.92
CA GLY A 252 -2.09 -6.24 23.82
C GLY A 252 -2.01 -4.88 23.13
N PHE A 253 -2.28 -4.79 21.83
CA PHE A 253 -2.15 -3.56 21.04
C PHE A 253 -0.76 -2.94 21.17
N ASN A 254 0.27 -3.79 21.29
CA ASN A 254 1.67 -3.39 21.48
C ASN A 254 2.47 -3.49 20.17
N TYR A 255 3.36 -2.52 19.95
CA TYR A 255 4.16 -2.34 18.74
C TYR A 255 5.33 -3.31 18.62
N ASP A 256 5.82 -3.78 19.76
CA ASP A 256 6.94 -4.72 19.83
C ASP A 256 6.47 -6.17 19.56
N ASN A 257 5.17 -6.35 19.33
CA ASN A 257 4.57 -7.65 19.09
C ASN A 257 4.35 -7.82 17.59
N GLU A 258 4.90 -8.90 17.07
CA GLU A 258 4.63 -9.36 15.71
C GLU A 258 3.40 -10.27 15.71
N GLY A 259 2.85 -10.54 14.54
CA GLY A 259 1.77 -11.51 14.43
C GLY A 259 1.62 -11.99 13.01
N GLU A 260 1.39 -13.29 12.84
CA GLU A 260 1.14 -13.86 11.53
C GLU A 260 -0.29 -14.41 11.48
N PHE A 261 -1.06 -14.00 10.48
CA PHE A 261 -2.38 -14.57 10.24
C PHE A 261 -2.53 -15.08 8.81
N THR A 262 -3.31 -16.14 8.65
CA THR A 262 -3.65 -16.73 7.37
C THR A 262 -5.14 -16.60 7.13
N ILE A 263 -5.50 -16.13 5.94
CA ILE A 263 -6.87 -16.13 5.44
C ILE A 263 -7.08 -17.31 4.50
N TYR A 264 -8.27 -17.89 4.55
CA TYR A 264 -8.73 -18.99 3.71
C TYR A 264 -10.06 -18.62 3.09
N LEU A 265 -10.14 -18.67 1.76
CA LEU A 265 -11.39 -18.69 1.02
C LEU A 265 -11.79 -20.14 0.78
N ARG A 266 -13.00 -20.51 1.19
CA ARG A 266 -13.48 -21.89 1.13
C ARG A 266 -14.90 -21.96 0.59
N ASP A 267 -15.16 -23.01 -0.17
CA ASP A 267 -16.51 -23.43 -0.55
C ASP A 267 -17.05 -24.38 0.52
N TYR A 268 -18.15 -24.00 1.16
CA TYR A 268 -18.84 -24.82 2.15
C TYR A 268 -20.12 -25.42 1.55
N ASP A 269 -20.22 -26.76 1.60
CA ASP A 269 -21.44 -27.49 1.27
C ASP A 269 -22.25 -27.78 2.55
N PRO A 270 -23.38 -27.08 2.77
CA PRO A 270 -24.21 -27.31 3.96
C PRO A 270 -24.88 -28.68 3.99
N ALA A 271 -25.05 -29.34 2.83
CA ALA A 271 -25.71 -30.64 2.75
C ALA A 271 -24.80 -31.78 3.24
N SER A 272 -23.50 -31.70 2.95
CA SER A 272 -22.50 -32.68 3.41
C SER A 272 -21.70 -32.21 4.63
N GLY A 273 -21.72 -30.92 4.94
CA GLY A 273 -20.91 -30.31 6.00
C GLY A 273 -19.42 -30.28 5.66
N THR A 274 -19.06 -30.25 4.37
CA THR A 274 -17.67 -30.31 3.90
C THR A 274 -17.18 -28.97 3.38
N TYR A 275 -15.87 -28.75 3.46
CA TYR A 275 -15.20 -27.56 2.98
C TYR A 275 -14.22 -27.93 1.86
N THR A 276 -14.16 -27.12 0.82
CA THR A 276 -13.12 -27.15 -0.21
C THR A 276 -12.38 -25.83 -0.19
N GLU A 277 -11.07 -25.86 0.04
CA GLU A 277 -10.25 -24.64 -0.04
C GLU A 277 -10.17 -24.15 -1.49
N ILE A 278 -10.45 -22.87 -1.69
CA ILE A 278 -10.39 -22.17 -2.97
C ILE A 278 -9.03 -21.49 -3.10
N ALA A 279 -8.64 -20.73 -2.08
CA ALA A 279 -7.38 -20.00 -2.02
C ALA A 279 -7.04 -19.65 -0.56
N SER A 280 -5.75 -19.40 -0.29
CA SER A 280 -5.27 -18.92 0.99
C SER A 280 -4.14 -17.90 0.80
N ALA A 281 -3.95 -17.03 1.79
CA ALA A 281 -2.86 -16.07 1.83
C ALA A 281 -2.45 -15.81 3.29
N THR A 282 -1.15 -15.72 3.52
CA THR A 282 -0.57 -15.41 4.83
C THR A 282 -0.07 -13.98 4.84
N TYR A 283 -0.23 -13.31 5.97
CA TYR A 283 0.21 -11.95 6.20
C TYR A 283 0.95 -11.85 7.52
N GLU A 284 2.15 -11.29 7.45
CA GLU A 284 3.02 -11.00 8.59
C GLU A 284 2.84 -9.53 8.99
N VAL A 285 2.51 -9.32 10.25
CA VAL A 285 2.45 -8.02 10.92
C VAL A 285 3.82 -7.77 11.55
N GLU A 286 4.74 -7.13 10.81
CA GLU A 286 6.14 -6.94 11.23
C GLU A 286 6.35 -5.68 12.11
N GLU A 287 7.33 -5.71 13.03
CA GLU A 287 7.75 -4.58 13.90
C GLU A 287 8.21 -3.35 13.08
N ASP A 288 8.85 -3.56 11.92
CA ASP A 288 9.41 -2.49 11.08
C ASP A 288 8.35 -1.71 10.28
N GLN A 289 7.09 -2.17 10.28
CA GLN A 289 5.97 -1.46 9.65
C GLN A 289 5.38 -0.36 10.55
N TRP A 290 5.89 -0.19 11.77
CA TRP A 290 5.39 0.76 12.77
C TRP A 290 6.38 1.93 12.97
N VAL A 291 5.89 3.19 12.91
CA VAL A 291 6.72 4.37 13.20
C VAL A 291 6.38 4.97 14.57
N ILE A 292 7.37 4.98 15.48
CA ILE A 292 7.31 5.42 16.89
C ILE A 292 7.76 6.90 17.02
N PRO A 293 7.28 7.73 18.00
CA PRO A 293 6.03 7.70 18.78
C PRO A 293 5.12 8.92 18.47
N TRP A 294 3.80 8.73 18.43
CA TRP A 294 2.81 9.81 18.26
C TRP A 294 1.76 9.86 19.38
N HIS A 295 1.16 11.04 19.57
CA HIS A 295 0.10 11.35 20.53
C HIS A 295 -1.22 11.65 19.79
N SER A 296 -2.29 10.92 20.12
CA SER A 296 -3.59 10.99 19.42
C SER A 296 -4.26 12.37 19.41
N THR A 297 -4.30 13.02 18.24
CA THR A 297 -5.18 14.19 17.97
C THR A 297 -5.76 14.23 16.55
N ALA A 298 -5.55 13.21 15.72
CA ALA A 298 -6.03 13.17 14.33
C ALA A 298 -7.00 11.98 14.11
N PRO A 299 -8.06 12.15 13.30
CA PRO A 299 -9.01 11.09 13.00
C PRO A 299 -8.43 10.07 12.02
N GLU A 300 -8.86 8.84 12.25
CA GLU A 300 -8.47 7.63 11.53
C GLU A 300 -8.96 7.67 10.06
N GLY A 301 -8.12 7.25 9.11
CA GLY A 301 -8.39 7.16 7.67
C GLY A 301 -7.16 6.80 6.83
N LYS A 302 -7.36 6.26 5.63
CA LYS A 302 -6.31 6.17 4.60
C LYS A 302 -6.29 7.47 3.78
N TYR A 303 -5.10 7.93 3.40
CA TYR A 303 -4.85 9.20 2.72
C TYR A 303 -3.91 8.98 1.55
N GLU A 304 -4.27 9.48 0.37
CA GLU A 304 -3.37 9.65 -0.75
C GLU A 304 -2.78 11.06 -0.67
N ILE A 305 -1.46 11.16 -0.75
CA ILE A 305 -0.71 12.41 -0.79
C ILE A 305 -0.08 12.48 -2.18
N GLN A 306 -0.40 13.52 -2.91
CA GLN A 306 0.20 13.82 -4.20
C GLN A 306 0.93 15.14 -4.11
N ALA A 307 2.19 15.17 -4.56
CA ALA A 307 2.98 16.38 -4.68
C ALA A 307 3.36 16.58 -6.14
N SER A 308 2.93 17.72 -6.69
CA SER A 308 3.14 18.09 -8.09
C SER A 308 3.99 19.36 -8.20
N THR A 309 4.95 19.29 -9.12
CA THR A 309 5.80 20.40 -9.57
C THR A 309 5.59 20.61 -11.07
N ASP A 310 6.23 21.62 -11.64
CA ASP A 310 6.14 21.91 -13.08
C ASP A 310 6.56 20.71 -13.98
N GLY A 311 7.40 19.79 -13.49
CA GLY A 311 7.96 18.68 -14.28
C GLY A 311 7.96 17.30 -13.62
N ALA A 312 7.48 17.17 -12.37
CA ALA A 312 7.38 15.90 -11.67
C ALA A 312 6.12 15.83 -10.80
N GLN A 313 5.50 14.65 -10.75
CA GLN A 313 4.41 14.31 -9.84
C GLN A 313 4.77 13.03 -9.11
N LEU A 314 4.67 13.06 -7.79
CA LEU A 314 4.82 11.88 -6.94
C LEU A 314 3.52 11.63 -6.19
N ASN A 315 3.17 10.37 -6.04
CA ASN A 315 2.05 9.91 -5.23
C ASN A 315 2.59 9.03 -4.10
N SER A 316 2.01 9.19 -2.91
CA SER A 316 2.26 8.36 -1.74
C SER A 316 0.95 8.07 -1.03
N THR A 317 0.88 6.94 -0.33
CA THR A 317 -0.29 6.58 0.48
C THR A 317 0.10 6.45 1.94
N ALA A 318 -0.67 7.10 2.81
CA ALA A 318 -0.51 7.13 4.26
C ALA A 318 -1.81 6.65 4.92
N ALA A 319 -1.78 5.68 5.83
CA ALA A 319 -2.95 5.29 6.62
C ALA A 319 -2.78 5.74 8.07
N LEU A 320 -3.69 6.57 8.57
CA LEU A 320 -3.83 6.90 9.99
C LEU A 320 -4.90 5.98 10.60
N GLY A 321 -4.61 5.26 11.67
CA GLY A 321 -5.58 4.37 12.31
C GLY A 321 -5.03 3.78 13.60
N PHE A 322 -5.88 3.53 14.59
CA PHE A 322 -5.49 3.01 15.90
C PHE A 322 -4.44 3.87 16.64
N GLY A 323 -4.31 5.16 16.31
CA GLY A 323 -3.27 6.01 16.86
C GLY A 323 -1.94 6.05 16.10
N TYR A 324 -1.83 5.47 14.89
CA TYR A 324 -0.54 5.40 14.15
C TYR A 324 -0.65 5.71 12.67
N LEU A 325 0.50 5.84 11.99
CA LEU A 325 0.68 6.09 10.56
C LEU A 325 1.39 4.90 9.87
N ARG A 326 0.83 4.34 8.79
CA ARG A 326 1.51 3.45 7.83
C ARG A 326 1.76 4.16 6.50
N ILE A 327 2.97 4.13 5.93
CA ILE A 327 3.27 4.65 4.58
C ILE A 327 3.38 3.45 3.63
N LEU A 328 2.48 3.33 2.66
CA LEU A 328 2.26 2.08 1.92
C LEU A 328 2.78 2.04 0.48
N SER A 329 3.39 3.10 -0.06
CA SER A 329 4.23 3.04 -1.27
C SER A 329 4.55 4.44 -1.79
N PHE A 330 5.62 4.54 -2.55
CA PHE A 330 5.88 5.63 -3.50
C PHE A 330 5.69 5.05 -4.90
N THR A 331 4.73 5.57 -5.67
CA THR A 331 4.60 5.22 -7.10
C THR A 331 4.89 6.47 -7.94
N ASN A 332 5.85 6.33 -8.84
CA ASN A 332 6.24 7.37 -9.78
C ASN A 332 5.40 7.25 -11.05
N GLU A 333 4.46 8.16 -11.27
CA GLU A 333 3.77 8.31 -12.54
C GLU A 333 4.53 9.33 -13.41
N GLY A 334 5.70 8.94 -13.94
CA GLY A 334 6.53 9.91 -14.67
C GLY A 334 7.87 9.38 -15.16
N GLY A 335 7.84 8.54 -16.19
CA GLY A 335 9.00 8.10 -16.98
C GLY A 335 8.61 7.52 -18.31
#